data_AF-A0A2P8VXT1-F1
#
_entry.id   AF-A0A2P8VXT1-F1
#
_cell.length_a   1.000
_cell.length_b   1.000
_cell.length_c   1.000
_cell.angle_alpha   90.00
_cell.angle_beta   90.00
_cell.angle_gamma   90.00
#
_symmetry.space_group_name_H-M   'P 1'
#
loop_
_entity.id
_entity.type
_entity.pdbx_description
1 polymer ?
#
loop_
_entity_poly.entity_id
_entity_poly.type
_entity_poly.pdbx_seq_one_letter_code
_entity_poly.pdbx_strand_id
1 'polypeptide(L)'
;MPQEQTRTPQNISALFPLSGHLEDVEVIAEIAKVMIDDPNLGLAVSPIDEDEQVLLDRFRLLLDKPQETTREQWAALKEESLLLAGSAISDCVSFLCSGLRTPAVAEATLRSAANALIKANQHKAKRQTQQFFRRLIKGYIRNPE
;
A
#
# COMPACT_ATOMS: atom_id res chain seq x y z
N MET A 1 -42.32 14.79 -17.54
CA MET A 1 -41.19 13.85 -17.69
C MET A 1 -40.21 14.15 -16.58
N PRO A 2 -39.74 13.16 -15.78
CA PRO A 2 -38.72 13.43 -14.77
C PRO A 2 -37.41 13.78 -15.47
N GLN A 3 -36.77 14.87 -15.06
CA GLN A 3 -35.46 15.27 -15.57
C GLN A 3 -34.41 14.25 -15.12
N GLU A 4 -33.67 13.64 -16.06
CA GLU A 4 -32.48 12.86 -15.76
C GLU A 4 -31.44 13.80 -15.12
N GLN A 5 -31.20 13.61 -13.82
CA GLN A 5 -30.10 14.29 -13.14
C GLN A 5 -28.78 13.86 -13.77
N THR A 6 -28.00 14.83 -14.24
CA THR A 6 -26.67 14.62 -14.81
C THR A 6 -25.76 13.97 -13.77
N ARG A 7 -25.23 12.79 -14.09
CA ARG A 7 -24.31 12.02 -13.23
C ARG A 7 -22.96 12.73 -13.15
N THR A 8 -22.80 13.64 -12.20
CA THR A 8 -21.49 14.20 -11.84
C THR A 8 -20.79 13.26 -10.86
N PRO A 9 -19.43 13.26 -10.80
CA PRO A 9 -18.69 12.47 -9.81
C PRO A 9 -19.14 12.72 -8.36
N GLN A 10 -19.63 13.93 -8.06
CA GLN A 10 -20.20 14.26 -6.75
C GLN A 10 -21.56 13.55 -6.49
N ASN A 11 -22.42 13.40 -7.52
CA ASN A 11 -23.75 12.80 -7.38
C ASN A 11 -23.76 11.26 -7.39
N ILE A 12 -22.67 10.61 -7.83
CA ILE A 12 -22.57 9.14 -7.83
C ILE A 12 -22.53 8.59 -6.40
N SER A 13 -21.91 9.31 -5.46
CA SER A 13 -21.84 8.93 -4.04
C SER A 13 -23.21 8.84 -3.35
N ALA A 14 -24.21 9.56 -3.85
CA ALA A 14 -25.59 9.51 -3.33
C ALA A 14 -26.46 8.45 -4.02
N LEU A 15 -26.04 7.93 -5.18
CA LEU A 15 -26.78 6.94 -5.99
C LEU A 15 -26.37 5.49 -5.69
N PHE A 16 -25.19 5.29 -5.10
CA PHE A 16 -24.69 4.00 -4.65
C PHE A 16 -24.36 4.10 -3.16
N PRO A 17 -25.35 3.90 -2.25
CA PRO A 17 -25.06 3.80 -0.83
C PRO A 17 -24.02 2.69 -0.63
N LEU A 18 -23.01 2.97 0.20
CA LEU A 18 -21.87 2.10 0.50
C LEU A 18 -22.32 0.64 0.58
N SER A 19 -22.08 -0.15 -0.45
CA SER A 19 -22.63 -1.51 -0.58
C SER A 19 -21.50 -2.51 -0.42
N GLY A 20 -20.93 -2.55 0.79
CA GLY A 20 -19.90 -3.52 1.16
C GLY A 20 -19.15 -3.11 2.43
N HIS A 21 -18.79 -4.09 3.27
CA HIS A 21 -17.99 -3.86 4.48
C HIS A 21 -16.61 -3.20 4.20
N LEU A 22 -16.14 -3.24 2.96
CA LEU A 22 -14.86 -2.68 2.53
C LEU A 22 -14.93 -1.20 2.15
N GLU A 23 -16.11 -0.59 2.12
CA GLU A 23 -16.27 0.86 1.89
C GLU A 23 -16.22 1.68 3.19
N ASP A 24 -15.74 1.07 4.28
CA ASP A 24 -15.44 1.71 5.55
C ASP A 24 -13.95 2.06 5.63
N VAL A 25 -13.63 3.34 5.88
CA VAL A 25 -12.25 3.83 5.97
C VAL A 25 -11.47 3.16 7.10
N GLU A 26 -12.11 2.78 8.21
CA GLU A 26 -11.46 2.07 9.31
C GLU A 26 -11.04 0.67 8.89
N VAL A 27 -11.93 -0.05 8.22
CA VAL A 27 -11.65 -1.38 7.69
C VAL A 27 -10.50 -1.33 6.67
N ILE A 28 -10.51 -0.34 5.77
CA ILE A 28 -9.42 -0.16 4.80
C ILE A 28 -8.10 0.15 5.54
N ALA A 29 -8.14 0.99 6.57
CA ALA A 29 -6.96 1.35 7.37
C ALA A 29 -6.39 0.16 8.15
N GLU A 30 -7.23 -0.69 8.73
CA GLU A 30 -6.81 -1.93 9.39
C GLU A 30 -6.11 -2.87 8.42
N ILE A 31 -6.68 -3.08 7.23
CA ILE A 31 -6.06 -3.89 6.17
C ILE A 31 -4.70 -3.28 5.78
N ALA A 32 -4.65 -1.96 5.58
CA ALA A 32 -3.41 -1.26 5.25
C ALA A 32 -2.32 -1.44 6.33
N LYS A 33 -2.68 -1.32 7.62
CA LYS A 33 -1.75 -1.57 8.73
C LYS A 33 -1.18 -2.98 8.69
N VAL A 34 -2.01 -4.00 8.48
CA VAL A 34 -1.54 -5.39 8.34
C VAL A 34 -0.60 -5.54 7.14
N MET A 35 -0.92 -4.93 6.00
CA MET A 35 -0.07 -4.99 4.81
C MET A 35 1.31 -4.33 5.02
N ILE A 36 1.42 -3.34 5.91
CA ILE A 36 2.68 -2.64 6.18
C ILE A 36 3.49 -3.36 7.25
N ASP A 37 2.83 -3.74 8.35
CA ASP A 37 3.47 -4.10 9.61
C ASP A 37 3.52 -5.60 9.90
N ASP A 38 2.95 -6.44 9.02
CA ASP A 38 3.09 -7.89 9.19
C ASP A 38 4.58 -8.27 9.31
N PRO A 39 4.97 -9.01 10.37
CA PRO A 39 6.39 -9.25 10.67
C PRO A 39 7.09 -10.14 9.64
N ASN A 40 6.34 -10.84 8.78
CA ASN A 40 6.88 -11.76 7.80
C ASN A 40 6.73 -11.22 6.37
N LEU A 41 5.55 -10.68 6.07
CA LEU A 41 5.10 -10.35 4.72
C LEU A 41 4.86 -8.84 4.54
N GLY A 42 4.97 -8.04 5.59
CA GLY A 42 4.72 -6.60 5.53
C GLY A 42 5.71 -5.85 4.65
N LEU A 43 5.32 -4.67 4.18
CA LEU A 43 6.20 -3.79 3.40
C LEU A 43 7.45 -3.39 4.20
N ALA A 44 7.31 -3.13 5.51
CA ALA A 44 8.39 -2.64 6.36
C ALA A 44 9.52 -3.67 6.60
N VAL A 45 9.24 -4.95 6.37
CA VAL A 45 10.25 -6.03 6.46
C VAL A 45 10.88 -6.36 5.11
N SER A 46 10.53 -5.63 4.05
CA SER A 46 11.22 -5.69 2.77
C SER A 46 12.53 -4.89 2.81
N PRO A 47 13.49 -5.15 1.91
CA PRO A 47 14.66 -4.29 1.79
C PRO A 47 14.20 -2.96 1.20
N ILE A 48 14.06 -1.97 2.06
CA ILE A 48 13.60 -0.62 1.73
C ILE A 48 14.80 0.33 1.64
N ASP A 49 14.73 1.31 0.75
CA ASP A 49 15.61 2.47 0.81
C ASP A 49 15.07 3.53 1.79
N GLU A 50 15.86 4.60 1.98
CA GLU A 50 15.54 5.65 2.94
C GLU A 50 14.25 6.40 2.58
N ASP A 51 14.02 6.67 1.30
CA ASP A 51 12.83 7.39 0.85
C ASP A 51 11.57 6.54 0.97
N GLU A 52 11.66 5.24 0.68
CA GLU A 52 10.58 4.28 0.92
C GLU A 52 10.22 4.17 2.40
N GLN A 53 11.23 4.18 3.29
CA GLN A 53 11.00 4.18 4.74
C GLN A 53 10.29 5.47 5.19
N VAL A 54 10.71 6.64 4.70
CA VAL A 54 10.05 7.92 4.99
C VAL A 54 8.58 7.89 4.53
N LEU A 55 8.31 7.37 3.33
CA LEU A 55 6.95 7.24 2.81
C LEU A 55 6.09 6.34 3.73
N LEU A 56 6.62 5.18 4.13
CA LEU A 56 5.90 4.25 5.02
C LEU A 56 5.62 4.86 6.40
N ASP A 57 6.57 5.57 6.99
CA ASP A 57 6.37 6.21 8.29
C ASP A 57 5.32 7.31 8.23
N ARG A 58 5.34 8.12 7.17
CA ARG A 58 4.28 9.11 6.94
C ARG A 58 2.93 8.46 6.73
N PHE A 59 2.89 7.33 6.02
CA PHE A 59 1.65 6.60 5.82
C PHE A 59 1.08 6.05 7.15
N ARG A 60 1.93 5.47 8.00
CA ARG A 60 1.55 5.01 9.35
C ARG A 60 0.97 6.13 10.20
N LEU A 61 1.59 7.32 10.19
CA LEU A 61 1.09 8.48 10.93
C LEU A 61 -0.35 8.87 10.54
N LEU A 62 -0.70 8.77 9.26
CA LEU A 62 -2.06 9.01 8.80
C LEU A 62 -3.01 7.86 9.18
N LEU A 63 -2.54 6.61 9.07
CA LEU A 63 -3.31 5.41 9.43
C LEU A 63 -3.64 5.31 10.92
N ASP A 64 -2.89 5.98 11.80
CA ASP A 64 -3.21 6.03 13.23
C ASP A 64 -4.52 6.76 13.50
N LYS A 65 -4.94 7.65 12.61
CA LYS A 65 -6.15 8.45 12.74
C LYS A 65 -6.91 8.56 11.41
N PRO A 66 -7.43 7.45 10.88
CA PRO A 66 -7.95 7.41 9.52
C PRO A 66 -9.20 8.28 9.34
N GLN A 67 -10.04 8.39 10.37
CA GLN A 67 -11.24 9.26 10.39
C GLN A 67 -10.90 10.76 10.50
N GLU A 68 -9.78 11.11 11.13
CA GLU A 68 -9.32 12.51 11.24
C GLU A 68 -8.50 12.94 10.03
N THR A 69 -8.03 11.99 9.22
CA THR A 69 -7.19 12.26 8.05
C THR A 69 -8.05 12.71 6.87
N THR A 70 -7.75 13.90 6.35
CA THR A 70 -8.51 14.48 5.25
C THR A 70 -8.18 13.83 3.90
N ARG A 71 -9.11 13.99 2.97
CA ARG A 71 -8.95 13.60 1.57
C ARG A 71 -7.70 14.22 0.93
N GLU A 72 -7.36 15.45 1.30
CA GLU A 72 -6.18 16.18 0.82
C GLU A 72 -4.89 15.59 1.38
N GLN A 73 -4.88 15.16 2.65
CA GLN A 73 -3.72 14.49 3.24
C GLN A 73 -3.43 13.15 2.55
N TRP A 74 -4.47 12.35 2.27
CA TRP A 74 -4.32 11.13 1.47
C TRP A 74 -3.86 11.41 0.04
N ALA A 75 -4.35 12.49 -0.57
CA ALA A 75 -3.93 12.90 -1.90
C ALA A 75 -2.46 13.35 -1.93
N ALA A 76 -2.02 14.13 -0.95
CA ALA A 76 -0.65 14.60 -0.84
C ALA A 76 0.34 13.43 -0.68
N LEU A 77 0.04 12.48 0.20
CA LEU A 77 0.87 11.29 0.36
C LEU A 77 0.89 10.42 -0.91
N LYS A 78 -0.24 10.34 -1.62
CA LYS A 78 -0.29 9.69 -2.93
C LYS A 78 0.58 10.41 -3.97
N GLU A 79 0.61 11.74 -3.99
CA GLU A 79 1.48 12.48 -4.90
C GLU A 79 2.95 12.24 -4.60
N GLU A 80 3.33 12.16 -3.32
CA GLU A 80 4.69 11.83 -2.90
C GLU A 80 5.14 10.45 -3.36
N SER A 81 4.21 9.48 -3.44
CA SER A 81 4.50 8.15 -4.01
C SER A 81 5.04 8.21 -5.45
N LEU A 82 4.72 9.27 -6.22
CA LEU A 82 5.21 9.45 -7.59
C LEU A 82 6.73 9.70 -7.64
N LEU A 83 7.32 10.23 -6.57
CA LEU A 83 8.77 10.44 -6.49
C LEU A 83 9.54 9.11 -6.47
N LEU A 84 8.86 8.03 -6.12
CA LEU A 84 9.39 6.67 -6.00
C LEU A 84 8.85 5.75 -7.10
N ALA A 85 8.61 6.29 -8.29
CA ALA A 85 8.10 5.53 -9.43
C ALA A 85 8.96 4.28 -9.71
N GLY A 86 8.30 3.12 -9.78
CA GLY A 86 8.96 1.81 -9.95
C GLY A 86 9.18 1.05 -8.65
N SER A 87 8.98 1.68 -7.49
CA SER A 87 8.92 1.00 -6.20
C SER A 87 7.59 0.28 -6.01
N ALA A 88 7.65 -1.02 -5.74
CA ALA A 88 6.47 -1.81 -5.38
C ALA A 88 5.86 -1.39 -4.03
N ILE A 89 6.68 -0.83 -3.13
CA ILE A 89 6.21 -0.29 -1.85
C ILE A 89 5.42 0.99 -2.09
N SER A 90 6.00 1.90 -2.89
CA SER A 90 5.35 3.15 -3.27
C SER A 90 4.02 2.91 -3.99
N ASP A 91 4.01 1.98 -4.96
CA ASP A 91 2.79 1.57 -5.67
C ASP A 91 1.71 1.08 -4.68
N CYS A 92 2.10 0.25 -3.71
CA CYS A 92 1.19 -0.27 -2.69
C CYS A 92 0.57 0.87 -1.87
N VAL A 93 1.38 1.81 -1.37
CA VAL A 93 0.92 2.99 -0.62
C VAL A 93 -0.01 3.85 -1.47
N SER A 94 0.34 4.07 -2.74
CA SER A 94 -0.44 4.87 -3.69
C SER A 94 -1.85 4.30 -3.93
N PHE A 95 -1.95 2.97 -4.06
CA PHE A 95 -3.23 2.28 -4.17
C PHE A 95 -4.03 2.37 -2.88
N LEU A 96 -3.42 2.11 -1.72
CA LEU A 96 -4.11 2.19 -0.43
C LEU A 96 -4.63 3.61 -0.15
N CYS A 97 -3.84 4.65 -0.44
CA CYS A 97 -4.28 6.05 -0.36
C CYS A 97 -5.49 6.32 -1.26
N SER A 98 -5.59 5.65 -2.41
CA SER A 98 -6.75 5.80 -3.30
C SER A 98 -8.03 5.23 -2.69
N GLY A 99 -7.93 4.09 -1.99
CA GLY A 99 -9.05 3.48 -1.26
C GLY A 99 -9.45 4.30 -0.03
N LEU A 100 -8.47 4.71 0.78
CA LEU A 100 -8.70 5.55 1.98
C LEU A 100 -9.32 6.91 1.63
N ARG A 101 -8.94 7.49 0.49
CA ARG A 101 -9.49 8.76 0.00
C ARG A 101 -10.88 8.62 -0.61
N THR A 102 -11.20 7.46 -1.19
CA THR A 102 -12.46 7.18 -1.87
C THR A 102 -12.88 5.74 -1.57
N PRO A 103 -13.56 5.47 -0.44
CA PRO A 103 -13.90 4.12 -0.04
C PRO A 103 -14.77 3.34 -1.05
N ALA A 104 -15.57 4.03 -1.86
CA ALA A 104 -16.37 3.43 -2.93
C ALA A 104 -15.55 2.68 -4.01
N VAL A 105 -14.21 2.84 -4.06
CA VAL A 105 -13.33 2.08 -4.95
C VAL A 105 -12.37 1.15 -4.21
N ALA A 106 -12.61 0.91 -2.92
CA ALA A 106 -11.72 0.18 -2.03
C ALA A 106 -11.33 -1.20 -2.59
N GLU A 107 -12.29 -2.02 -3.04
CA GLU A 107 -12.01 -3.37 -3.54
C GLU A 107 -10.97 -3.39 -4.68
N ALA A 108 -11.12 -2.48 -5.65
CA ALA A 108 -10.21 -2.37 -6.79
C ALA A 108 -8.82 -1.90 -6.36
N THR A 109 -8.76 -0.96 -5.41
CA THR A 109 -7.50 -0.43 -4.87
C THR A 109 -6.79 -1.45 -3.99
N LEU A 110 -7.50 -2.17 -3.12
CA LEU A 110 -6.97 -3.24 -2.28
C LEU A 110 -6.40 -4.38 -3.13
N ARG A 111 -7.07 -4.76 -4.21
CA ARG A 111 -6.54 -5.74 -5.17
C ARG A 111 -5.23 -5.27 -5.80
N SER A 112 -5.16 -4.01 -6.21
CA SER A 112 -3.95 -3.42 -6.80
C SER A 112 -2.82 -3.33 -5.78
N ALA A 113 -3.12 -2.92 -4.55
CA ALA A 113 -2.19 -2.89 -3.43
C ALA A 113 -1.66 -4.30 -3.12
N ALA A 114 -2.52 -5.32 -3.09
CA ALA A 114 -2.10 -6.71 -2.88
C ALA A 114 -1.12 -7.19 -3.96
N ASN A 115 -1.36 -6.85 -5.23
CA ASN A 115 -0.42 -7.16 -6.30
C ASN A 115 0.94 -6.47 -6.10
N ALA A 116 0.95 -5.23 -5.63
CA ALA A 116 2.17 -4.49 -5.33
C ALA A 116 2.92 -5.10 -4.12
N LEU A 117 2.20 -5.48 -3.05
CA LEU A 117 2.75 -6.21 -1.90
C LEU A 117 3.40 -7.55 -2.33
N ILE A 118 2.75 -8.30 -3.21
CA ILE A 118 3.29 -9.54 -3.78
C ILE A 118 4.60 -9.26 -4.51
N LYS A 119 4.66 -8.22 -5.35
CA LYS A 119 5.90 -7.83 -6.04
C LYS A 119 7.02 -7.45 -5.06
N ALA A 120 6.72 -6.64 -4.04
CA ALA A 120 7.70 -6.27 -3.00
C ALA A 120 8.28 -7.51 -2.32
N ASN A 121 7.42 -8.47 -1.95
CA ASN A 121 7.84 -9.73 -1.33
C ASN A 121 8.63 -10.64 -2.29
N GLN A 122 8.33 -10.65 -3.59
CA GLN A 122 9.15 -11.37 -4.57
C GLN A 122 10.57 -10.80 -4.65
N HIS A 123 10.73 -9.48 -4.62
CA HIS A 123 12.04 -8.83 -4.57
C HIS A 123 12.81 -9.18 -3.29
N LYS A 124 12.13 -9.14 -2.14
CA LYS A 124 12.66 -9.58 -0.85
C LYS A 124 13.15 -11.03 -0.90
N ALA A 125 12.29 -11.96 -1.32
CA ALA A 125 12.61 -13.38 -1.39
C ALA A 125 13.82 -13.66 -2.29
N LYS A 126 13.88 -13.00 -3.46
CA LYS A 126 15.03 -13.09 -4.37
C LYS A 126 16.33 -12.65 -3.67
N ARG A 127 16.32 -11.49 -3.00
CA ARG A 127 17.51 -10.96 -2.31
C ARG A 127 17.94 -11.83 -1.13
N GLN A 128 17.00 -12.29 -0.32
CA GLN A 128 17.27 -13.17 0.82
C GLN A 128 17.88 -14.50 0.36
N THR A 129 17.34 -15.10 -0.70
CA THR A 129 17.87 -16.34 -1.28
C THR A 129 19.29 -16.16 -1.80
N GLN A 130 19.56 -15.06 -2.51
CA GLN A 130 20.92 -14.73 -2.98
C GLN A 130 21.91 -14.56 -1.82
N GLN A 131 21.51 -13.85 -0.76
CA GLN A 131 22.36 -13.66 0.42
C GLN A 131 22.61 -14.97 1.16
N PHE A 132 21.60 -15.83 1.31
CA PHE A 132 21.74 -17.16 1.88
C PHE A 132 22.77 -17.99 1.11
N PHE A 133 22.61 -18.10 -0.21
CA PHE A 133 23.54 -18.87 -1.05
C PHE A 133 24.97 -18.33 -0.99
N ARG A 134 25.15 -17.01 -1.03
CA ARG A 134 26.47 -16.36 -0.87
C ARG A 134 27.11 -16.69 0.48
N ARG A 135 26.34 -16.68 1.58
CA ARG A 135 26.85 -17.04 2.91
C ARG A 135 27.25 -18.52 2.97
N LEU A 136 26.42 -19.39 2.40
CA LEU A 136 26.69 -20.82 2.33
C LEU A 136 28.02 -21.09 1.63
N ILE A 137 28.22 -20.57 0.42
CA ILE A 137 29.47 -20.76 -0.35
C ILE A 137 30.68 -20.08 0.30
N LYS A 138 30.50 -18.90 0.91
CA LYS A 138 31.61 -18.18 1.57
C LYS A 138 32.27 -19.03 2.65
N GLY A 139 31.50 -19.84 3.38
CA GLY A 139 32.03 -20.78 4.39
C GLY A 139 32.98 -21.82 3.79
N TYR A 140 32.65 -22.37 2.62
CA TYR A 140 33.46 -23.39 1.95
C TYR A 140 34.64 -22.81 1.16
N ILE A 141 34.52 -21.60 0.57
CA ILE A 141 35.62 -20.98 -0.20
C ILE A 141 36.71 -20.39 0.71
N ARG A 142 36.33 -19.78 1.84
CA ARG A 142 37.27 -19.04 2.71
C ARG A 142 37.89 -19.87 3.83
N ASN A 143 37.33 -21.05 4.12
CA ASN A 143 37.93 -22.09 4.93
C ASN A 143 37.92 -23.41 4.12
N PRO A 144 38.79 -23.54 3.10
CA PRO A 144 39.05 -24.86 2.54
C PRO A 144 39.76 -25.66 3.65
N GLU A 145 39.22 -26.83 3.99
CA GLU A 145 39.94 -27.82 4.81
C GLU A 145 41.28 -28.21 4.17
#